data_AF-A0A9D8W138-F1
#
_entry.id   AF-A0A9D8W138-F1
#
_cell.length_a   1.000
_cell.length_b   1.000
_cell.length_c   1.000
_cell.angle_alpha   90.00
_cell.angle_beta   90.00
_cell.angle_gamma   90.00
#
_symmetry.space_group_name_H-M   'P 1'
#
loop_
_entity.id
_entity.type
_entity.pdbx_description
1 polymer ?
#
loop_
_entity_poly.entity_id
_entity_poly.type
_entity_poly.pdbx_seq_one_letter_code
_entity_poly.pdbx_strand_id
1 'polypeptide(L)'
;MAKLAKASAILALLAGGILLALWATSPDPKFNPASFEDAPLEMMIAPLDEAVTLAHTMEANAQPATLMVTDFSGDTIRAVNLSQATGNSSADPFEVLASLSDEQLIALTELDELQVVYQMSDLLPAAPAGDRHIGTGTNFPEHAEEASSSAVFMFPKFGMATPARTRVEARDYVLLDYEIELCMRFDRPVASLEDFDAATKGVFLCGDFTDRATLTRMVDPDNLDSGSGFSDSKSRADFYPSGAFLVIPRDWKSFIANERFMTFVNGAPRQDARGGEMTLDFRELAEKAFGEMGTARFLYQGNYFELTTQSQIDAGMTLMSGTAEGVIFTSPTRGDIIEGGANWVFGAGWARGEGLIPTIIEAFLENEFEGGHFLQPGDVVTYRSTRLGDIRIEVAE
;
A
#
# COMPACT_ATOMS: atom_id res chain seq x y z
N MET A 1 58.98 22.34 -6.97
CA MET A 1 58.33 21.20 -6.28
C MET A 1 57.68 21.62 -4.95
N ALA A 2 58.38 22.21 -3.97
CA ALA A 2 57.77 22.58 -2.68
C ALA A 2 56.59 23.58 -2.73
N LYS A 3 56.60 24.55 -3.67
CA LYS A 3 55.48 25.50 -3.85
C LYS A 3 54.24 24.84 -4.44
N LEU A 4 54.41 23.87 -5.35
CA LEU A 4 53.29 23.09 -5.89
C LEU A 4 52.71 22.15 -4.83
N ALA A 5 53.55 21.46 -4.05
CA ALA A 5 53.08 20.61 -2.96
C ALA A 5 52.28 21.38 -1.90
N LYS A 6 52.71 22.61 -1.55
CA LYS A 6 51.96 23.49 -0.63
C LYS A 6 50.63 23.96 -1.22
N ALA A 7 50.60 24.33 -2.50
CA ALA A 7 49.36 24.72 -3.16
C ALA A 7 48.35 23.56 -3.23
N SER A 8 48.81 22.36 -3.57
CA SER A 8 47.98 21.15 -3.57
C SER A 8 47.44 20.79 -2.18
N ALA A 9 48.26 20.93 -1.13
CA ALA A 9 47.81 20.69 0.25
C ALA A 9 46.73 21.69 0.70
N ILE A 10 46.87 22.97 0.33
CA ILE A 10 45.86 24.00 0.63
C ILE A 10 44.55 23.72 -0.12
N LEU A 11 44.63 23.35 -1.41
CA LEU A 11 43.46 22.98 -2.21
C LEU A 11 42.74 21.76 -1.63
N ALA A 12 43.47 20.74 -1.19
CA ALA A 12 42.88 19.56 -0.57
C ALA A 12 42.20 19.89 0.77
N LEU A 13 42.82 20.73 1.61
CA LEU A 13 42.22 21.19 2.87
C LEU A 13 40.96 22.04 2.63
N LEU A 14 40.97 22.92 1.63
CA LEU A 14 39.80 23.72 1.26
C LEU A 14 38.67 22.83 0.74
N ALA A 15 38.97 21.87 -0.14
CA ALA A 15 37.99 20.92 -0.65
C ALA A 15 37.39 20.06 0.47
N GLY A 16 38.23 19.55 1.39
CA GLY A 16 37.77 18.81 2.56
C GLY A 16 36.92 19.65 3.51
N GLY A 17 37.30 20.91 3.74
CA GLY A 17 36.52 21.85 4.54
C GLY A 17 35.16 22.17 3.92
N ILE A 18 35.09 22.31 2.58
CA ILE A 18 33.82 22.51 1.86
C ILE A 18 32.93 21.26 1.95
N LEU A 19 33.48 20.07 1.73
CA LEU A 19 32.72 18.82 1.84
C LEU A 19 32.18 18.61 3.26
N LEU A 20 32.98 18.89 4.28
CA LEU A 20 32.54 18.82 5.68
C LEU A 20 31.42 19.82 5.96
N ALA A 21 31.52 21.05 5.46
CA ALA A 21 30.47 22.05 5.61
C ALA A 21 29.18 21.65 4.86
N LEU A 22 29.30 21.07 3.67
CA LEU A 22 28.16 20.56 2.89
C LEU A 22 27.49 19.36 3.55
N TRP A 23 28.27 18.46 4.15
CA TRP A 23 27.76 17.33 4.92
C TRP A 23 27.06 17.81 6.20
N ALA A 24 27.69 18.67 6.98
CA ALA A 24 27.15 19.19 8.24
C ALA A 24 25.90 20.09 8.08
N THR A 25 25.61 20.53 6.85
CA THR A 25 24.42 21.31 6.49
C THR A 25 23.47 20.54 5.58
N SER A 26 23.65 19.22 5.44
CA SER A 26 22.69 18.39 4.74
C SER A 26 21.37 18.38 5.51
N PRO A 27 20.22 18.58 4.84
CA PRO A 27 18.94 18.28 5.45
C PRO A 27 18.85 16.77 5.72
N ASP A 28 18.17 16.41 6.80
CA ASP A 28 17.89 15.04 7.22
C ASP A 28 16.40 14.95 7.57
N PRO A 29 15.52 15.00 6.55
CA PRO A 29 14.09 14.87 6.78
C PRO A 29 13.79 13.42 7.19
N LYS A 30 13.48 13.22 8.47
CA LYS A 30 13.09 11.90 9.00
C LYS A 30 11.75 11.38 8.49
N PHE A 31 10.95 12.24 7.85
CA PHE A 31 9.66 11.90 7.26
C PHE A 31 9.39 12.85 6.10
N ASN A 32 8.67 12.39 5.08
CA ASN A 32 8.09 13.32 4.13
C ASN A 32 6.94 14.13 4.78
N PRO A 33 6.77 15.40 4.40
CA PRO A 33 5.59 16.16 4.80
C PRO A 33 4.33 15.53 4.17
N ALA A 34 3.18 15.79 4.79
CA ALA A 34 1.89 15.46 4.22
C ALA A 34 0.92 16.61 4.47
N SER A 35 0.01 16.80 3.53
CA SER A 35 -1.13 17.70 3.63
C SER A 35 -2.25 17.03 4.43
N PHE A 36 -2.99 17.82 5.21
CA PHE A 36 -4.10 17.32 6.03
C PHE A 36 -5.31 18.25 5.88
N GLU A 37 -6.51 17.69 5.79
CA GLU A 37 -7.71 18.51 5.89
C GLU A 37 -7.95 18.95 7.34
N ASP A 38 -8.42 20.19 7.52
CA ASP A 38 -8.74 20.75 8.85
C ASP A 38 -9.85 19.96 9.58
N ALA A 39 -10.79 19.40 8.82
CA ALA A 39 -11.89 18.63 9.38
C ALA A 39 -11.40 17.23 9.82
N PRO A 40 -11.84 16.72 10.98
CA PRO A 40 -11.52 15.36 11.37
C PRO A 40 -12.17 14.37 10.41
N LEU A 41 -11.50 13.23 10.17
CA LEU A 41 -12.13 12.11 9.46
C LEU A 41 -13.22 11.50 10.35
N GLU A 42 -14.45 11.49 9.85
CA GLU A 42 -15.59 10.82 10.46
C GLU A 42 -15.83 9.49 9.74
N MET A 43 -15.74 8.39 10.48
CA MET A 43 -16.04 7.08 9.91
C MET A 43 -17.51 6.71 10.13
N MET A 44 -18.15 6.12 9.12
CA MET A 44 -19.57 5.76 9.13
C MET A 44 -19.86 4.60 8.17
N ILE A 45 -20.99 3.94 8.33
CA ILE A 45 -21.51 3.00 7.31
C ILE A 45 -22.20 3.82 6.22
N ALA A 46 -21.92 3.50 4.96
CA ALA A 46 -22.60 4.12 3.84
C ALA A 46 -24.11 3.80 3.89
N PRO A 47 -25.00 4.78 3.62
CA PRO A 47 -26.42 4.50 3.45
C PRO A 47 -26.67 3.41 2.39
N LEU A 48 -27.67 2.54 2.62
CA LEU A 48 -27.92 1.38 1.75
C LEU A 48 -28.31 1.74 0.31
N ASP A 49 -28.89 2.92 0.12
CA ASP A 49 -29.19 3.50 -1.19
C ASP A 49 -27.94 4.03 -1.91
N GLU A 50 -26.84 4.28 -1.20
CA GLU A 50 -25.53 4.62 -1.76
C GLU A 50 -24.64 3.40 -1.98
N ALA A 51 -24.57 2.48 -1.01
CA ALA A 51 -23.74 1.29 -1.08
C ALA A 51 -24.18 0.18 -0.11
N VAL A 52 -23.85 -1.07 -0.43
CA VAL A 52 -23.96 -2.20 0.50
C VAL A 52 -22.62 -2.43 1.18
N THR A 53 -22.56 -2.36 2.51
CA THR A 53 -21.33 -2.64 3.28
C THR A 53 -21.32 -4.09 3.74
N LEU A 54 -20.33 -4.85 3.29
CA LEU A 54 -20.17 -6.26 3.61
C LEU A 54 -18.93 -6.50 4.48
N ALA A 55 -18.99 -7.55 5.28
CA ALA A 55 -17.84 -8.15 5.95
C ALA A 55 -17.92 -9.67 5.79
N HIS A 56 -16.78 -10.35 5.94
CA HIS A 56 -16.69 -11.81 5.88
C HIS A 56 -16.20 -12.36 7.21
N THR A 57 -16.71 -13.52 7.61
CA THR A 57 -16.23 -14.25 8.78
C THR A 57 -16.24 -15.75 8.51
N MET A 58 -15.61 -16.51 9.42
CA MET A 58 -15.68 -17.97 9.42
C MET A 58 -16.62 -18.43 10.53
N GLU A 59 -17.69 -19.11 10.15
CA GLU A 59 -18.65 -19.69 11.09
C GLU A 59 -18.01 -20.86 11.87
N ALA A 60 -18.62 -21.23 13.00
CA ALA A 60 -18.12 -22.30 13.88
C ALA A 60 -18.00 -23.68 13.19
N ASN A 61 -18.69 -23.89 12.07
CA ASN A 61 -18.62 -25.09 11.24
C ASN A 61 -17.57 -25.01 10.12
N ALA A 62 -16.68 -24.00 10.15
CA ALA A 62 -15.69 -23.70 9.13
C ALA A 62 -16.28 -23.43 7.73
N GLN A 63 -17.50 -22.86 7.67
CA GLN A 63 -18.06 -22.29 6.45
C GLN A 63 -17.88 -20.76 6.46
N PRO A 64 -17.53 -20.14 5.32
CA PRO A 64 -17.51 -18.69 5.24
C PRO A 64 -18.94 -18.14 5.30
N ALA A 65 -19.09 -16.97 5.92
CA ALA A 65 -20.35 -16.24 5.96
C ALA A 65 -20.16 -14.80 5.50
N THR A 66 -21.08 -14.36 4.64
CA THR A 66 -21.21 -12.96 4.25
C THR A 66 -22.15 -12.25 5.21
N LEU A 67 -21.63 -11.18 5.80
CA LEU A 67 -22.34 -10.30 6.74
C LEU A 67 -22.66 -8.97 6.05
N MET A 68 -23.89 -8.49 6.19
CA MET A 68 -24.25 -7.11 5.84
C MET A 68 -24.13 -6.24 7.07
N VAL A 69 -23.14 -5.36 7.08
CA VAL A 69 -22.82 -4.49 8.22
C VAL A 69 -23.81 -3.32 8.26
N THR A 70 -24.42 -3.10 9.43
CA THR A 70 -25.40 -2.02 9.64
C THR A 70 -24.88 -0.95 10.60
N ASP A 71 -23.89 -1.27 11.42
CA ASP A 71 -23.26 -0.34 12.36
C ASP A 71 -21.87 -0.86 12.74
N PHE A 72 -20.98 0.03 13.15
CA PHE A 72 -19.73 -0.34 13.78
C PHE A 72 -19.29 0.68 14.83
N SER A 73 -18.71 0.18 15.91
CA SER A 73 -18.20 1.00 16.99
C SER A 73 -17.02 0.31 17.66
N GLY A 74 -15.89 1.02 17.71
CA GLY A 74 -14.64 0.45 18.20
C GLY A 74 -14.24 -0.80 17.41
N ASP A 75 -14.00 -1.90 18.12
CA ASP A 75 -13.62 -3.20 17.54
C ASP A 75 -14.82 -4.15 17.34
N THR A 76 -16.05 -3.63 17.30
CA THR A 76 -17.25 -4.44 17.07
C THR A 76 -18.07 -3.94 15.90
N ILE A 77 -18.69 -4.86 15.18
CA ILE A 77 -19.70 -4.57 14.17
C ILE A 77 -21.04 -5.16 14.58
N ARG A 78 -22.13 -4.52 14.14
CA ARG A 78 -23.46 -5.11 14.11
C ARG A 78 -23.81 -5.43 12.66
N ALA A 79 -24.24 -6.65 12.40
CA ALA A 79 -24.49 -7.12 11.05
C ALA A 79 -25.58 -8.18 10.97
N VAL A 80 -26.20 -8.29 9.79
CA VAL A 80 -27.10 -9.39 9.42
C VAL A 80 -26.29 -10.46 8.68
N ASN A 81 -26.43 -11.73 9.07
CA ASN A 81 -25.79 -12.84 8.38
C ASN A 81 -26.57 -13.20 7.09
N LEU A 82 -26.11 -12.68 5.95
CA LEU A 82 -26.75 -12.93 4.66
C LEU A 82 -26.64 -14.38 4.24
N SER A 83 -25.52 -15.04 4.56
CA SER A 83 -25.33 -16.46 4.26
C SER A 83 -26.35 -17.34 4.97
N GLN A 84 -26.67 -17.03 6.23
CA GLN A 84 -27.73 -17.72 6.96
C GLN A 84 -29.12 -17.39 6.39
N ALA A 85 -29.40 -16.12 6.08
CA ALA A 85 -30.69 -15.68 5.56
C ALA A 85 -31.03 -16.29 4.19
N THR A 86 -30.01 -16.53 3.37
CA THR A 86 -30.14 -17.07 2.00
C THR A 86 -29.91 -18.57 1.91
N GLY A 87 -29.25 -19.16 2.91
CA GLY A 87 -28.71 -20.53 2.83
C GLY A 87 -27.51 -20.66 1.89
N ASN A 88 -26.87 -19.55 1.49
CA ASN A 88 -25.70 -19.52 0.62
C ASN A 88 -24.42 -19.14 1.40
N SER A 89 -23.57 -20.13 1.66
CA SER A 89 -22.27 -19.95 2.34
C SER A 89 -21.10 -19.90 1.36
N SER A 90 -21.25 -19.20 0.22
CA SER A 90 -20.16 -19.01 -0.72
C SER A 90 -19.00 -18.23 -0.09
N ALA A 91 -17.77 -18.58 -0.47
CA ALA A 91 -16.56 -17.84 -0.13
C ALA A 91 -16.45 -16.52 -0.90
N ASP A 92 -17.28 -16.32 -1.93
CA ASP A 92 -17.37 -15.05 -2.65
C ASP A 92 -18.56 -14.22 -2.14
N PRO A 93 -18.33 -13.05 -1.52
CA PRO A 93 -19.42 -12.18 -1.05
C PRO A 93 -20.36 -11.72 -2.17
N PHE A 94 -19.87 -11.61 -3.40
CA PHE A 94 -20.71 -11.19 -4.54
C PHE A 94 -21.78 -12.23 -4.86
N GLU A 95 -21.48 -13.52 -4.73
CA GLU A 95 -22.44 -14.60 -4.98
C GLU A 95 -23.55 -14.63 -3.94
N VAL A 96 -23.24 -14.34 -2.67
CA VAL A 96 -24.26 -14.25 -1.61
C VAL A 96 -25.13 -13.01 -1.83
N LEU A 97 -24.51 -11.86 -2.12
CA LEU A 97 -25.24 -10.61 -2.37
C LEU A 97 -26.17 -10.71 -3.59
N ALA A 98 -25.71 -11.33 -4.69
CA ALA A 98 -26.48 -11.47 -5.92
C ALA A 98 -27.76 -12.31 -5.77
N SER A 99 -27.93 -13.02 -4.66
CA SER A 99 -29.14 -13.79 -4.36
C SER A 99 -30.28 -12.97 -3.74
N LEU A 100 -30.04 -11.68 -3.44
CA LEU A 100 -30.96 -10.78 -2.76
C LEU A 100 -31.28 -9.56 -3.62
N SER A 101 -32.53 -9.12 -3.61
CA SER A 101 -32.93 -7.80 -4.15
C SER A 101 -32.70 -6.69 -3.13
N ASP A 102 -32.70 -5.44 -3.60
CA ASP A 102 -32.56 -4.28 -2.72
C ASP A 102 -33.68 -4.20 -1.67
N GLU A 103 -34.91 -4.56 -2.04
CA GLU A 103 -36.04 -4.62 -1.09
C GLU A 103 -35.82 -5.69 -0.02
N GLN A 104 -35.22 -6.82 -0.37
CA GLN A 104 -34.89 -7.87 0.59
C GLN A 104 -33.77 -7.42 1.54
N LEU A 105 -32.76 -6.72 1.04
CA LEU A 105 -31.69 -6.16 1.87
C LEU A 105 -32.26 -5.14 2.87
N ILE A 106 -33.11 -4.22 2.42
CA ILE A 106 -33.79 -3.24 3.30
C ILE A 106 -34.59 -3.98 4.37
N ALA A 107 -35.45 -4.91 3.98
CA ALA A 107 -36.29 -5.66 4.92
C ALA A 107 -35.46 -6.42 5.97
N LEU A 108 -34.31 -6.98 5.59
CA LEU A 108 -33.41 -7.67 6.52
C LEU A 108 -32.79 -6.70 7.55
N THR A 109 -32.49 -5.46 7.17
CA THR A 109 -31.93 -4.47 8.12
C THR A 109 -32.93 -4.02 9.18
N GLU A 110 -34.23 -4.07 8.89
CA GLU A 110 -35.31 -3.64 9.79
C GLU A 110 -35.66 -4.69 10.87
N LEU A 111 -35.12 -5.91 10.76
CA LEU A 111 -35.37 -7.01 11.69
C LEU A 111 -34.29 -7.07 12.78
N ASP A 112 -34.55 -6.43 13.92
CA ASP A 112 -33.64 -6.37 15.07
C ASP A 112 -33.17 -7.77 15.54
N GLU A 113 -34.01 -8.80 15.42
CA GLU A 113 -33.68 -10.17 15.81
C GLU A 113 -32.61 -10.84 14.93
N LEU A 114 -32.36 -10.32 13.73
CA LEU A 114 -31.33 -10.80 12.81
C LEU A 114 -30.00 -10.05 12.96
N GLN A 115 -29.98 -8.97 13.74
CA GLN A 115 -28.79 -8.19 13.99
C GLN A 115 -27.91 -8.89 15.04
N VAL A 116 -26.72 -9.32 14.62
CA VAL A 116 -25.73 -10.00 15.46
C VAL A 116 -24.49 -9.14 15.60
N VAL A 117 -23.85 -9.19 16.77
CA VAL A 117 -22.58 -8.49 17.03
C VAL A 117 -21.41 -9.41 16.77
N TYR A 118 -20.43 -8.95 16.00
CA TYR A 118 -19.18 -9.65 15.70
C TYR A 118 -17.98 -8.81 16.13
N GLN A 119 -16.86 -9.46 16.47
CA GLN A 119 -15.59 -8.77 16.71
C GLN A 119 -14.88 -8.53 15.38
N MET A 120 -14.23 -7.37 15.24
CA MET A 120 -13.43 -7.06 14.06
C MET A 120 -12.27 -8.05 13.86
N SER A 121 -11.75 -8.62 14.96
CA SER A 121 -10.71 -9.66 14.94
C SER A 121 -11.16 -11.00 14.37
N ASP A 122 -12.47 -11.24 14.30
CA ASP A 122 -13.03 -12.49 13.79
C ASP A 122 -13.38 -12.39 12.30
N LEU A 123 -13.15 -11.21 11.70
CA LEU A 123 -13.40 -10.96 10.29
C LEU A 123 -12.24 -11.45 9.42
N LEU A 124 -12.59 -11.99 8.26
CA LEU A 124 -11.65 -12.34 7.20
C LEU A 124 -11.21 -11.08 6.43
N PRO A 125 -10.11 -11.15 5.67
CA PRO A 125 -9.69 -10.05 4.80
C PRO A 125 -10.79 -9.68 3.77
N ALA A 126 -10.92 -8.39 3.44
CA ALA A 126 -11.86 -7.94 2.39
C ALA A 126 -11.33 -8.24 0.97
N ALA A 127 -10.00 -8.28 0.82
CA ALA A 127 -9.36 -8.71 -0.40
C ALA A 127 -9.75 -10.16 -0.78
N PRO A 128 -9.74 -10.51 -2.07
CA PRO A 128 -9.92 -11.89 -2.51
C PRO A 128 -8.77 -12.79 -2.05
N ALA A 129 -9.01 -14.11 -2.04
CA ALA A 129 -8.07 -15.12 -1.55
C ALA A 129 -6.90 -15.45 -2.50
N GLY A 130 -6.75 -14.75 -3.62
CA GLY A 130 -5.61 -14.93 -4.52
C GLY A 130 -4.30 -14.48 -3.89
N ASP A 131 -3.19 -14.82 -4.55
CA ASP A 131 -1.83 -14.54 -4.09
C ASP A 131 -1.04 -13.65 -5.05
N ARG A 132 -1.71 -13.08 -6.06
CA ARG A 132 -1.14 -12.14 -7.03
C ARG A 132 -2.14 -11.02 -7.27
N HIS A 133 -1.69 -9.80 -7.05
CA HIS A 133 -2.47 -8.57 -7.16
C HIS A 133 -1.71 -7.57 -8.03
N ILE A 134 -2.38 -6.50 -8.41
CA ILE A 134 -1.84 -5.43 -9.25
C ILE A 134 -1.63 -4.21 -8.36
N GLY A 135 -0.37 -3.98 -7.97
CA GLY A 135 0.05 -2.77 -7.27
C GLY A 135 0.28 -1.63 -8.25
N THR A 136 0.02 -0.41 -7.79
CA THR A 136 0.21 0.81 -8.58
C THR A 136 1.18 1.73 -7.87
N GLY A 137 2.21 2.20 -8.56
CA GLY A 137 3.13 3.21 -8.06
C GLY A 137 2.76 4.61 -8.55
N THR A 138 2.98 5.60 -7.69
CA THR A 138 3.00 7.03 -8.03
C THR A 138 1.73 7.55 -8.72
N ASN A 139 0.57 7.06 -8.28
CA ASN A 139 -0.75 7.48 -8.78
C ASN A 139 -1.34 8.70 -8.05
N PHE A 140 -0.64 9.26 -7.05
CA PHE A 140 -1.00 10.52 -6.41
C PHE A 140 0.07 11.57 -6.77
N PRO A 141 -0.32 12.77 -7.24
CA PRO A 141 0.63 13.77 -7.74
C PRO A 141 1.73 14.13 -6.73
N GLU A 142 1.35 14.35 -5.47
CA GLU A 142 2.26 14.74 -4.39
C GLU A 142 3.25 13.60 -4.09
N HIS A 143 2.78 12.34 -4.05
CA HIS A 143 3.65 11.18 -3.87
C HIS A 143 4.58 10.96 -5.08
N ALA A 144 4.11 11.26 -6.30
CA ALA A 144 4.96 11.22 -7.48
C ALA A 144 6.09 12.27 -7.39
N GLU A 145 5.82 13.46 -6.85
CA GLU A 145 6.84 14.48 -6.56
C GLU A 145 7.85 14.00 -5.50
N GLU A 146 7.38 13.43 -4.38
CA GLU A 146 8.24 12.83 -3.33
C GLU A 146 9.18 11.75 -3.89
N ALA A 147 8.64 10.88 -4.74
CA ALA A 147 9.37 9.78 -5.35
C ALA A 147 10.22 10.21 -6.55
N SER A 148 10.17 11.49 -6.96
CA SER A 148 10.79 12.00 -8.20
C SER A 148 10.39 11.18 -9.44
N SER A 149 9.14 10.72 -9.48
CA SER A 149 8.55 9.96 -10.58
C SER A 149 7.75 10.85 -11.51
N SER A 150 7.79 10.56 -12.81
CA SER A 150 7.04 11.30 -13.83
C SER A 150 5.86 10.53 -14.40
N ALA A 151 5.62 9.28 -13.95
CA ALA A 151 4.60 8.41 -14.52
C ALA A 151 3.97 7.52 -13.46
N VAL A 152 2.74 7.10 -13.71
CA VAL A 152 2.11 5.98 -12.98
C VAL A 152 2.66 4.69 -13.56
N PHE A 153 2.98 3.71 -12.72
CA PHE A 153 3.44 2.39 -13.14
C PHE A 153 2.75 1.27 -12.36
N MET A 154 2.78 0.05 -12.91
CA MET A 154 2.17 -1.14 -12.31
C MET A 154 3.26 -2.15 -11.93
N PHE A 155 2.97 -2.99 -10.95
CA PHE A 155 3.79 -4.16 -10.61
C PHE A 155 2.92 -5.28 -10.02
N PRO A 156 3.31 -6.55 -10.18
CA PRO A 156 2.64 -7.63 -9.47
C PRO A 156 3.03 -7.60 -8.00
N LYS A 157 2.04 -7.51 -7.11
CA LYS A 157 2.20 -7.73 -5.67
C LYS A 157 1.83 -9.17 -5.35
N PHE A 158 2.72 -9.91 -4.72
CA PHE A 158 2.48 -11.31 -4.36
C PHE A 158 2.17 -11.46 -2.87
N GLY A 159 1.45 -12.53 -2.54
CA GLY A 159 1.07 -12.86 -1.17
C GLY A 159 -0.43 -12.72 -0.94
N MET A 160 -0.95 -13.53 -0.03
CA MET A 160 -2.35 -13.48 0.38
C MET A 160 -2.58 -12.31 1.34
N ALA A 161 -3.78 -11.75 1.31
CA ALA A 161 -4.12 -10.68 2.24
C ALA A 161 -4.25 -11.18 3.69
N THR A 162 -3.87 -10.32 4.64
CA THR A 162 -4.13 -10.52 6.07
C THR A 162 -5.35 -9.71 6.52
N PRO A 163 -6.02 -10.09 7.63
CA PRO A 163 -7.20 -9.38 8.12
C PRO A 163 -6.93 -7.94 8.58
N ALA A 164 -8.01 -7.21 8.89
CA ALA A 164 -7.97 -5.82 9.35
C ALA A 164 -7.44 -5.64 10.77
N ARG A 165 -7.29 -6.71 11.54
CA ARG A 165 -6.61 -6.75 12.84
C ARG A 165 -5.48 -7.75 12.72
N THR A 166 -4.25 -7.26 12.54
CA THR A 166 -3.12 -8.10 12.13
C THR A 166 -1.80 -7.57 12.64
N ARG A 167 -0.71 -8.23 12.24
CA ARG A 167 0.66 -7.87 12.56
C ARG A 167 1.53 -7.86 11.31
N VAL A 168 2.56 -7.04 11.36
CA VAL A 168 3.68 -7.05 10.43
C VAL A 168 4.96 -7.24 11.21
N GLU A 169 5.83 -8.13 10.77
CA GLU A 169 7.05 -8.47 11.50
C GLU A 169 8.18 -7.50 11.10
N ALA A 170 8.74 -6.81 12.10
CA ALA A 170 9.99 -6.07 11.93
C ALA A 170 11.16 -7.05 11.76
N ARG A 171 12.20 -6.63 11.04
CA ARG A 171 13.38 -7.47 10.77
C ARG A 171 14.61 -6.57 10.66
N ASP A 172 15.74 -7.02 11.19
CA ASP A 172 17.00 -6.24 11.28
C ASP A 172 17.51 -5.70 9.92
N TYR A 173 17.09 -6.30 8.82
CA TYR A 173 17.51 -5.94 7.46
C TYR A 173 16.42 -5.27 6.62
N VAL A 174 15.30 -4.89 7.25
CA VAL A 174 14.14 -4.27 6.60
C VAL A 174 13.93 -2.87 7.15
N LEU A 175 13.87 -1.88 6.25
CA LEU A 175 13.35 -0.56 6.58
C LEU A 175 11.85 -0.55 6.26
N LEU A 176 11.04 -0.79 7.29
CA LEU A 176 9.61 -1.03 7.15
C LEU A 176 8.83 0.28 7.06
N ASP A 177 8.10 0.45 5.96
CA ASP A 177 7.30 1.64 5.66
C ASP A 177 5.82 1.29 5.42
N TYR A 178 4.94 2.24 5.72
CA TYR A 178 3.49 2.12 5.54
C TYR A 178 3.06 2.77 4.22
N GLU A 179 2.01 2.24 3.62
CA GLU A 179 1.33 2.83 2.48
C GLU A 179 -0.15 2.42 2.56
N ILE A 180 -1.05 3.39 2.79
CA ILE A 180 -2.50 3.16 2.73
C ILE A 180 -2.98 3.30 1.29
N GLU A 181 -3.89 2.42 0.87
CA GLU A 181 -4.46 2.45 -0.48
C GLU A 181 -5.96 2.13 -0.49
N LEU A 182 -6.63 2.63 -1.53
CA LEU A 182 -7.94 2.14 -1.94
C LEU A 182 -7.71 0.92 -2.85
N CYS A 183 -8.46 -0.14 -2.61
CA CYS A 183 -8.38 -1.37 -3.39
C CYS A 183 -9.72 -1.73 -4.01
N MET A 184 -9.69 -2.31 -5.21
CA MET A 184 -10.87 -2.78 -5.94
C MET A 184 -10.76 -4.26 -6.29
N ARG A 185 -11.87 -4.98 -6.09
CA ARG A 185 -12.10 -6.34 -6.59
C ARG A 185 -13.41 -6.43 -7.38
N PHE A 186 -13.56 -7.49 -8.16
CA PHE A 186 -14.66 -7.67 -9.09
C PHE A 186 -15.43 -8.96 -8.81
N ASP A 187 -16.71 -9.00 -9.19
CA ASP A 187 -17.57 -10.19 -9.11
C ASP A 187 -17.24 -11.26 -10.17
N ARG A 188 -16.36 -10.94 -11.12
CA ARG A 188 -15.98 -11.78 -12.25
C ARG A 188 -14.60 -11.40 -12.77
N PRO A 189 -13.94 -12.25 -13.58
CA PRO A 189 -12.74 -11.84 -14.31
C PRO A 189 -13.03 -10.69 -15.27
N VAL A 190 -12.08 -9.76 -15.37
CA VAL A 190 -12.17 -8.54 -16.18
C VAL A 190 -11.01 -8.52 -17.19
N ALA A 191 -11.32 -8.72 -18.48
CA ALA A 191 -10.32 -8.83 -19.55
C ALA A 191 -10.32 -7.63 -20.51
N SER A 192 -11.26 -6.71 -20.34
CA SER A 192 -11.42 -5.52 -21.17
C SER A 192 -12.09 -4.39 -20.39
N LEU A 193 -12.12 -3.18 -20.97
CA LEU A 193 -12.87 -2.07 -20.40
C LEU A 193 -14.39 -2.28 -20.45
N GLU A 194 -14.90 -3.04 -21.42
CA GLU A 194 -16.31 -3.42 -21.45
C GLU A 194 -16.65 -4.35 -20.28
N ASP A 195 -15.79 -5.33 -20.00
CA ASP A 195 -15.93 -6.19 -18.82
C ASP A 195 -15.81 -5.39 -17.53
N PHE A 196 -14.84 -4.47 -17.46
CA PHE A 196 -14.69 -3.56 -16.33
C PHE A 196 -16.00 -2.80 -16.11
N ASP A 197 -16.57 -2.18 -17.15
CA ASP A 197 -17.79 -1.38 -17.04
C ASP A 197 -18.98 -2.25 -16.61
N ALA A 198 -19.08 -3.50 -17.06
CA ALA A 198 -20.16 -4.43 -16.74
C ALA A 198 -20.04 -5.15 -15.37
N ALA A 199 -18.83 -5.30 -14.83
CA ALA A 199 -18.60 -6.01 -13.56
C ALA A 199 -19.18 -5.25 -12.36
N THR A 200 -19.54 -5.97 -11.31
CA THR A 200 -19.81 -5.34 -10.01
C THR A 200 -18.47 -5.05 -9.32
N LYS A 201 -18.31 -3.83 -8.79
CA LYS A 201 -17.07 -3.41 -8.12
C LYS A 201 -17.28 -3.45 -6.62
N GLY A 202 -16.34 -4.09 -5.92
CA GLY A 202 -16.21 -4.00 -4.48
C GLY A 202 -14.96 -3.22 -4.13
N VAL A 203 -15.11 -2.24 -3.26
CA VAL A 203 -14.07 -1.33 -2.80
C VAL A 203 -13.76 -1.62 -1.34
N PHE A 204 -12.48 -1.60 -0.98
CA PHE A 204 -12.03 -1.81 0.39
C PHE A 204 -10.72 -1.08 0.66
N LEU A 205 -10.41 -0.87 1.93
CA LEU A 205 -9.12 -0.32 2.35
C LEU A 205 -8.06 -1.43 2.38
N CYS A 206 -6.83 -1.09 2.01
CA CYS A 206 -5.72 -2.03 2.04
C CYS A 206 -4.40 -1.32 2.38
N GLY A 207 -3.40 -2.11 2.78
CA GLY A 207 -2.04 -1.64 3.01
C GLY A 207 -1.05 -2.24 2.02
N ASP A 208 -0.08 -1.44 1.60
CA ASP A 208 1.05 -1.85 0.78
C ASP A 208 2.39 -1.65 1.51
N PHE A 209 2.58 -2.40 2.60
CA PHE A 209 3.82 -2.32 3.37
C PHE A 209 5.03 -2.60 2.49
N THR A 210 6.09 -1.83 2.73
CA THR A 210 7.26 -1.82 1.87
C THR A 210 8.54 -2.00 2.67
N ASP A 211 9.39 -2.90 2.19
CA ASP A 211 10.79 -3.02 2.59
C ASP A 211 11.64 -2.06 1.75
N ARG A 212 11.85 -0.84 2.26
CA ARG A 212 12.57 0.21 1.54
C ARG A 212 14.03 -0.14 1.32
N ALA A 213 14.64 -0.92 2.21
CA ALA A 213 16.02 -1.36 2.03
C ALA A 213 16.17 -2.29 0.82
N THR A 214 15.21 -3.21 0.62
CA THR A 214 15.16 -4.03 -0.60
C THR A 214 14.86 -3.18 -1.84
N LEU A 215 13.89 -2.26 -1.75
CA LEU A 215 13.51 -1.40 -2.87
C LEU A 215 14.70 -0.54 -3.33
N THR A 216 15.37 0.17 -2.43
CA THR A 216 16.49 1.06 -2.76
C THR A 216 17.66 0.32 -3.41
N ARG A 217 17.91 -0.94 -3.03
CA ARG A 217 18.98 -1.76 -3.64
C ARG A 217 18.65 -2.22 -5.06
N MET A 218 17.37 -2.36 -5.38
CA MET A 218 16.91 -3.05 -6.59
C MET A 218 16.24 -2.14 -7.62
N VAL A 219 15.77 -0.97 -7.18
CA VAL A 219 15.10 -0.02 -8.05
C VAL A 219 16.09 0.53 -9.09
N ASP A 220 15.61 0.70 -10.32
CA ASP A 220 16.32 1.44 -11.33
C ASP A 220 15.96 2.93 -11.19
N PRO A 221 16.87 3.78 -10.64
CA PRO A 221 16.55 5.19 -10.39
C PRO A 221 16.34 5.98 -11.69
N ASP A 222 16.83 5.47 -12.83
CA ASP A 222 16.64 6.10 -14.14
C ASP A 222 15.34 5.62 -14.82
N ASN A 223 14.69 4.58 -14.27
CA ASN A 223 13.49 3.97 -14.85
C ASN A 223 12.63 3.23 -13.80
N LEU A 224 11.90 4.00 -12.98
CA LEU A 224 10.95 3.45 -11.99
C LEU A 224 9.87 2.57 -12.65
N ASP A 225 9.44 2.92 -13.86
CA ASP A 225 8.44 2.17 -14.65
C ASP A 225 8.87 0.73 -14.97
N SER A 226 10.16 0.41 -14.83
CA SER A 226 10.66 -0.97 -14.92
C SER A 226 9.97 -1.91 -13.94
N GLY A 227 9.47 -1.39 -12.81
CA GLY A 227 8.91 -2.16 -11.71
C GLY A 227 9.97 -2.98 -10.95
N SER A 228 11.27 -2.77 -11.23
CA SER A 228 12.35 -3.50 -10.58
C SER A 228 12.38 -3.21 -9.08
N GLY A 229 12.46 -4.27 -8.27
CA GLY A 229 12.50 -4.18 -6.81
C GLY A 229 11.16 -3.97 -6.12
N PHE A 230 10.10 -3.54 -6.83
CA PHE A 230 8.78 -3.33 -6.23
C PHE A 230 8.14 -4.62 -5.76
N SER A 231 8.11 -5.67 -6.60
CA SER A 231 7.57 -6.96 -6.19
C SER A 231 8.35 -7.58 -5.02
N ASP A 232 9.69 -7.55 -5.03
CA ASP A 232 10.51 -8.09 -3.94
C ASP A 232 10.34 -7.32 -2.62
N SER A 233 10.19 -5.99 -2.68
CA SER A 233 10.05 -5.16 -1.49
C SER A 233 8.64 -5.14 -0.90
N LYS A 234 7.60 -5.47 -1.68
CA LYS A 234 6.19 -5.34 -1.27
C LYS A 234 5.45 -6.66 -1.09
N SER A 235 6.10 -7.81 -1.30
CA SER A 235 5.42 -9.12 -1.35
C SER A 235 5.74 -10.08 -0.21
N ARG A 236 6.11 -9.57 0.98
CA ARG A 236 6.20 -10.44 2.17
C ARG A 236 4.79 -10.87 2.62
N ALA A 237 4.69 -12.01 3.29
CA ALA A 237 3.40 -12.61 3.66
C ALA A 237 2.53 -11.73 4.57
N ASP A 238 3.15 -10.81 5.31
CA ASP A 238 2.58 -9.87 6.26
C ASP A 238 2.41 -8.45 5.69
N PHE A 239 2.70 -8.24 4.40
CA PHE A 239 2.73 -6.90 3.77
C PHE A 239 1.43 -6.48 3.08
N TYR A 240 0.37 -7.28 3.20
CA TYR A 240 -0.90 -7.00 2.53
C TYR A 240 -2.12 -7.10 3.46
N PRO A 241 -2.24 -6.21 4.48
CA PRO A 241 -3.46 -6.14 5.26
C PRO A 241 -4.61 -5.55 4.42
N SER A 242 -5.83 -6.06 4.62
CA SER A 242 -7.03 -5.54 3.95
C SER A 242 -8.27 -5.60 4.84
N GLY A 243 -9.20 -4.68 4.59
CA GLY A 243 -10.51 -4.63 5.22
C GLY A 243 -10.74 -3.36 6.05
N ALA A 244 -11.59 -3.39 7.08
CA ALA A 244 -12.43 -4.51 7.47
C ALA A 244 -13.61 -4.78 6.53
N PHE A 245 -14.01 -3.78 5.73
CA PHE A 245 -15.23 -3.85 4.93
C PHE A 245 -14.96 -3.97 3.45
N LEU A 246 -15.82 -4.74 2.77
CA LEU A 246 -16.00 -4.73 1.33
C LEU A 246 -17.27 -3.96 1.01
N VAL A 247 -17.13 -2.79 0.40
CA VAL A 247 -18.26 -1.91 0.08
C VAL A 247 -18.61 -2.03 -1.40
N ILE A 248 -19.88 -2.29 -1.70
CA ILE A 248 -20.41 -2.39 -3.06
C ILE A 248 -21.21 -1.10 -3.37
N PRO A 249 -20.57 -0.07 -3.93
CA PRO A 249 -21.24 1.19 -4.25
C PRO A 249 -22.17 1.07 -5.45
N ARG A 250 -23.29 1.80 -5.43
CA ARG A 250 -24.20 1.95 -6.58
C ARG A 250 -23.56 2.76 -7.71
N ASP A 251 -22.79 3.79 -7.34
CA ASP A 251 -21.94 4.59 -8.22
C ASP A 251 -20.51 4.58 -7.68
N TRP A 252 -19.71 3.64 -8.18
CA TRP A 252 -18.33 3.49 -7.71
C TRP A 252 -17.48 4.75 -7.95
N LYS A 253 -17.73 5.50 -9.02
CA LYS A 253 -16.88 6.64 -9.39
C LYS A 253 -17.09 7.79 -8.43
N SER A 254 -18.35 8.14 -8.17
CA SER A 254 -18.68 9.16 -7.16
C SER A 254 -18.28 8.71 -5.76
N PHE A 255 -18.49 7.43 -5.42
CA PHE A 255 -18.12 6.89 -4.11
C PHE A 255 -16.62 7.05 -3.84
N ILE A 256 -15.77 6.56 -4.76
CA ILE A 256 -14.30 6.64 -4.65
C ILE A 256 -13.81 8.08 -4.63
N ALA A 257 -14.32 8.94 -5.52
CA ALA A 257 -13.85 10.32 -5.62
C ALA A 257 -14.01 11.09 -4.28
N ASN A 258 -15.02 10.74 -3.49
CA ASN A 258 -15.31 11.37 -2.21
C ASN A 258 -14.77 10.61 -1.00
N GLU A 259 -14.23 9.40 -1.20
CA GLU A 259 -13.71 8.59 -0.10
C GLU A 259 -12.40 9.18 0.41
N ARG A 260 -12.39 9.59 1.68
CA ARG A 260 -11.19 10.07 2.37
C ARG A 260 -10.59 8.94 3.19
N PHE A 261 -9.28 8.81 3.16
CA PHE A 261 -8.55 7.80 3.91
C PHE A 261 -7.26 8.38 4.50
N MET A 262 -6.86 7.85 5.65
CA MET A 262 -5.75 8.37 6.45
C MET A 262 -4.91 7.29 7.09
N THR A 263 -3.61 7.52 7.16
CA THR A 263 -2.66 6.72 7.95
C THR A 263 -2.33 7.41 9.27
N PHE A 264 -2.30 6.63 10.35
CA PHE A 264 -1.78 7.03 11.65
C PHE A 264 -0.70 6.06 12.11
N VAL A 265 0.36 6.58 12.71
CA VAL A 265 1.38 5.78 13.42
C VAL A 265 1.40 6.23 14.87
N ASN A 266 1.12 5.31 15.79
CA ASN A 266 1.01 5.60 17.22
C ASN A 266 0.05 6.76 17.53
N GLY A 267 -1.01 6.87 16.73
CA GLY A 267 -2.03 7.93 16.83
C GLY A 267 -1.65 9.27 16.18
N ALA A 268 -0.41 9.44 15.69
CA ALA A 268 -0.02 10.63 14.93
C ALA A 268 -0.39 10.46 13.45
N PRO A 269 -1.08 11.44 12.82
CA PRO A 269 -1.43 11.35 11.41
C PRO A 269 -0.19 11.44 10.53
N ARG A 270 -0.20 10.70 9.43
CA ARG A 270 0.94 10.54 8.51
C ARG A 270 0.59 10.71 7.04
N GLN A 271 -0.60 10.28 6.64
CA GLN A 271 -1.13 10.46 5.29
C GLN A 271 -2.60 10.84 5.41
N ASP A 272 -3.09 11.66 4.47
CA ASP A 272 -4.48 12.08 4.39
C ASP A 272 -4.81 12.46 2.95
N ALA A 273 -5.70 11.71 2.33
CA ALA A 273 -5.99 11.86 0.92
C ALA A 273 -7.43 11.48 0.60
N ARG A 274 -7.87 11.88 -0.59
CA ARG A 274 -9.13 11.44 -1.19
C ARG A 274 -8.89 10.63 -2.44
N GLY A 275 -9.77 9.66 -2.71
CA GLY A 275 -9.71 8.91 -3.97
C GLY A 275 -9.83 9.80 -5.22
N GLY A 276 -10.46 10.99 -5.09
CA GLY A 276 -10.55 11.97 -6.18
C GLY A 276 -9.23 12.66 -6.56
N GLU A 277 -8.17 12.49 -5.76
CA GLU A 277 -6.84 13.07 -6.00
C GLU A 277 -5.94 12.15 -6.85
N MET A 278 -6.39 10.92 -7.12
CA MET A 278 -5.68 10.00 -8.01
C MET A 278 -5.48 10.61 -9.41
N THR A 279 -4.28 10.41 -9.96
CA THR A 279 -3.93 10.78 -11.34
C THR A 279 -4.74 9.95 -12.35
N LEU A 280 -4.84 8.63 -12.10
CA LEU A 280 -5.66 7.69 -12.86
C LEU A 280 -6.72 7.10 -11.94
N ASP A 281 -7.98 7.17 -12.35
CA ASP A 281 -9.07 6.47 -11.66
C ASP A 281 -8.97 4.94 -11.90
N PHE A 282 -9.75 4.14 -11.16
CA PHE A 282 -9.68 2.67 -11.29
C PHE A 282 -9.94 2.13 -12.70
N ARG A 283 -10.72 2.84 -13.51
CA ARG A 283 -10.98 2.43 -14.90
C ARG A 283 -9.76 2.68 -15.77
N GLU A 284 -9.08 3.81 -15.58
CA GLU A 284 -7.83 4.14 -16.25
C GLU A 284 -6.67 3.24 -15.76
N LEU A 285 -6.65 2.87 -14.48
CA LEU A 285 -5.73 1.86 -13.93
C LEU A 285 -5.95 0.48 -14.57
N ALA A 286 -7.21 0.07 -14.76
CA ALA A 286 -7.51 -1.18 -15.46
C ALA A 286 -7.06 -1.13 -16.93
N GLU A 287 -7.31 -0.01 -17.63
CA GLU A 287 -6.81 0.20 -18.99
C GLU A 287 -5.29 0.06 -19.07
N LYS A 288 -4.57 0.72 -18.16
CA LYS A 288 -3.12 0.64 -18.06
C LYS A 288 -2.65 -0.78 -17.77
N ALA A 289 -3.29 -1.48 -16.83
CA ALA A 289 -2.97 -2.85 -16.50
C ALA A 289 -3.07 -3.76 -17.75
N PHE A 290 -4.14 -3.67 -18.54
CA PHE A 290 -4.30 -4.45 -19.78
C PHE A 290 -3.17 -4.20 -20.78
N GLY A 291 -2.67 -2.96 -20.85
CA GLY A 291 -1.53 -2.61 -21.69
C GLY A 291 -0.21 -3.27 -21.27
N GLU A 292 -0.11 -3.76 -20.03
CA GLU A 292 1.12 -4.28 -19.42
C GLU A 292 1.10 -5.79 -19.11
N MET A 293 -0.04 -6.49 -19.29
CA MET A 293 -0.15 -7.91 -18.92
C MET A 293 0.65 -8.86 -19.84
N GLY A 294 0.92 -8.48 -21.08
CA GLY A 294 1.45 -9.40 -22.10
C GLY A 294 2.97 -9.61 -22.10
N THR A 295 3.72 -9.13 -21.10
CA THR A 295 5.19 -9.27 -21.07
C THR A 295 5.71 -9.61 -19.67
N ALA A 296 6.48 -10.69 -19.59
CA ALA A 296 7.21 -11.06 -18.37
C ALA A 296 8.41 -10.12 -18.15
N ARG A 297 8.20 -9.04 -17.40
CA ARG A 297 9.21 -7.98 -17.16
C ARG A 297 9.45 -7.65 -15.70
N PHE A 298 8.60 -8.12 -14.79
CA PHE A 298 8.68 -7.78 -13.38
C PHE A 298 9.57 -8.77 -12.64
N LEU A 299 10.66 -8.28 -12.06
CA LEU A 299 11.58 -9.10 -11.28
C LEU A 299 10.96 -9.42 -9.91
N TYR A 300 10.92 -10.70 -9.57
CA TYR A 300 10.56 -11.18 -8.24
C TYR A 300 11.34 -12.46 -7.92
N GLN A 301 12.06 -12.49 -6.80
CA GLN A 301 12.83 -13.64 -6.33
C GLN A 301 13.75 -14.24 -7.44
N GLY A 302 14.38 -13.36 -8.22
CA GLY A 302 15.30 -13.76 -9.29
C GLY A 302 14.66 -14.26 -10.58
N ASN A 303 13.33 -14.22 -10.72
CA ASN A 303 12.60 -14.61 -11.93
C ASN A 303 11.76 -13.44 -12.47
N TYR A 304 11.50 -13.45 -13.77
CA TYR A 304 10.63 -12.46 -14.41
C TYR A 304 9.19 -12.98 -14.52
N PHE A 305 8.24 -12.13 -14.11
CA PHE A 305 6.81 -12.42 -14.13
C PHE A 305 6.05 -11.42 -15.00
N GLU A 306 4.93 -11.87 -15.55
CA GLU A 306 3.87 -11.02 -16.11
C GLU A 306 3.07 -10.36 -14.98
N LEU A 307 2.40 -9.24 -15.28
CA LEU A 307 1.55 -8.53 -14.31
C LEU A 307 0.44 -9.44 -13.77
N THR A 308 -0.17 -10.24 -14.65
CA THR A 308 -1.22 -11.21 -14.32
C THR A 308 -0.90 -12.57 -14.92
N THR A 309 -1.64 -13.62 -14.53
CA THR A 309 -1.43 -14.99 -15.04
C THR A 309 -2.18 -15.29 -16.33
N GLN A 310 -3.24 -14.56 -16.63
CA GLN A 310 -4.20 -14.91 -17.70
C GLN A 310 -4.53 -13.72 -18.62
N SER A 311 -3.70 -12.67 -18.66
CA SER A 311 -3.99 -11.43 -19.41
C SER A 311 -5.36 -10.82 -19.11
N GLN A 312 -5.81 -10.99 -17.87
CA GLN A 312 -7.03 -10.42 -17.31
C GLN A 312 -6.82 -10.16 -15.81
N ILE A 313 -7.69 -9.36 -15.22
CA ILE A 313 -7.79 -9.23 -13.76
C ILE A 313 -8.74 -10.35 -13.30
N ASP A 314 -8.19 -11.42 -12.72
CA ASP A 314 -9.03 -12.52 -12.21
C ASP A 314 -9.85 -12.06 -11.00
N ALA A 315 -10.99 -12.71 -10.73
CA ALA A 315 -11.81 -12.41 -9.52
C ALA A 315 -11.04 -12.64 -8.20
N GLY A 316 -9.96 -13.43 -8.27
CA GLY A 316 -9.01 -13.64 -7.18
C GLY A 316 -7.99 -12.51 -6.98
N MET A 317 -7.97 -11.49 -7.84
CA MET A 317 -6.97 -10.41 -7.84
C MET A 317 -7.55 -9.10 -7.30
N THR A 318 -6.64 -8.21 -6.92
CA THR A 318 -6.96 -6.84 -6.51
C THR A 318 -6.27 -5.86 -7.43
N LEU A 319 -6.96 -4.79 -7.79
CA LEU A 319 -6.37 -3.60 -8.38
C LEU A 319 -6.20 -2.56 -7.28
N MET A 320 -4.96 -2.17 -6.99
CA MET A 320 -4.63 -1.26 -5.90
C MET A 320 -4.37 0.15 -6.45
N SER A 321 -4.78 1.19 -5.73
CA SER A 321 -4.76 2.58 -6.22
C SER A 321 -3.37 3.22 -6.27
N GLY A 322 -2.40 2.69 -5.54
CA GLY A 322 -1.22 3.42 -5.08
C GLY A 322 -1.56 4.28 -3.85
N THR A 323 -0.51 4.80 -3.21
CA THR A 323 -0.61 5.61 -1.99
C THR A 323 -0.36 7.10 -2.24
N ALA A 324 -0.85 7.92 -1.32
CA ALA A 324 -0.61 9.37 -1.29
C ALA A 324 0.73 9.72 -0.62
N GLU A 325 1.04 11.03 -0.55
CA GLU A 325 2.24 11.55 0.11
C GLU A 325 2.33 11.16 1.60
N GLY A 326 3.47 11.39 2.23
CA GLY A 326 3.66 11.19 3.68
C GLY A 326 4.17 9.82 4.10
N VAL A 327 4.73 9.05 3.16
CA VAL A 327 5.52 7.85 3.48
C VAL A 327 6.78 8.22 4.27
N ILE A 328 7.38 7.26 4.99
CA ILE A 328 8.60 7.53 5.77
C ILE A 328 9.78 7.80 4.84
N PHE A 329 9.90 6.99 3.77
CA PHE A 329 11.08 6.97 2.91
C PHE A 329 11.37 8.31 2.23
N THR A 330 12.64 8.74 2.33
CA THR A 330 13.17 9.88 1.57
C THR A 330 14.32 9.43 0.68
N SER A 331 14.55 10.13 -0.43
CA SER A 331 15.70 9.85 -1.30
C SER A 331 17.03 10.16 -0.59
N PRO A 332 18.14 9.49 -0.95
CA PRO A 332 19.44 9.74 -0.33
C PRO A 332 19.80 11.22 -0.26
N THR A 333 20.18 11.69 0.92
CA THR A 333 20.49 13.10 1.14
C THR A 333 21.86 13.45 0.57
N ARG A 334 22.16 14.75 0.53
CA ARG A 334 23.52 15.22 0.20
C ARG A 334 24.57 14.64 1.15
N GLY A 335 24.23 14.46 2.42
CA GLY A 335 25.09 13.88 3.43
C GLY A 335 25.49 12.46 3.04
N ASP A 336 24.50 11.63 2.71
CA ASP A 336 24.69 10.23 2.33
C ASP A 336 25.53 10.09 1.05
N ILE A 337 25.30 10.95 0.07
CA ILE A 337 26.09 10.98 -1.17
C ILE A 337 27.56 11.33 -0.88
N ILE A 338 27.82 12.32 -0.01
CA ILE A 338 29.19 12.71 0.38
C ILE A 338 29.87 11.57 1.16
N GLU A 339 29.16 10.97 2.10
CA GLU A 339 29.66 9.88 2.93
C GLU A 339 29.95 8.62 2.11
N GLY A 340 28.99 8.15 1.31
CA GLY A 340 29.19 7.02 0.41
C GLY A 340 30.31 7.24 -0.59
N GLY A 341 30.42 8.46 -1.13
CA GLY A 341 31.55 8.85 -2.00
C GLY A 341 32.89 8.82 -1.27
N ALA A 342 32.96 9.31 -0.03
CA ALA A 342 34.16 9.26 0.78
C ALA A 342 34.54 7.80 1.12
N ASN A 343 33.58 6.98 1.50
CA ASN A 343 33.75 5.55 1.80
C ASN A 343 34.30 4.80 0.58
N TRP A 344 33.78 5.07 -0.62
CA TRP A 344 34.28 4.48 -1.85
C TRP A 344 35.73 4.89 -2.17
N VAL A 345 36.09 6.18 -1.97
CA VAL A 345 37.45 6.67 -2.23
C VAL A 345 38.45 6.15 -1.20
N PHE A 346 38.17 6.32 0.09
CA PHE A 346 39.10 5.99 1.18
C PHE A 346 39.16 4.49 1.47
N GLY A 347 38.08 3.76 1.20
CA GLY A 347 38.05 2.29 1.21
C GLY A 347 38.73 1.65 -0.01
N ALA A 348 39.21 2.45 -0.96
CA ALA A 348 39.76 1.99 -2.24
C ALA A 348 38.79 1.09 -3.02
N GLY A 349 37.50 1.42 -3.02
CA GLY A 349 36.44 0.65 -3.69
C GLY A 349 36.74 0.40 -5.17
N TRP A 350 37.32 1.39 -5.87
CA TRP A 350 37.81 1.24 -7.24
C TRP A 350 38.85 0.11 -7.43
N ALA A 351 39.72 -0.11 -6.44
CA ALA A 351 40.72 -1.17 -6.48
C ALA A 351 40.13 -2.54 -6.12
N ARG A 352 39.02 -2.55 -5.37
CA ARG A 352 38.27 -3.76 -4.99
C ARG A 352 37.19 -4.17 -6.00
N GLY A 353 36.94 -3.33 -7.01
CA GLY A 353 35.89 -3.56 -8.01
C GLY A 353 34.48 -3.17 -7.54
N GLU A 354 34.37 -2.39 -6.47
CA GLU A 354 33.09 -1.90 -5.95
C GLU A 354 32.56 -0.73 -6.78
N GLY A 355 31.26 -0.72 -7.06
CA GLY A 355 30.58 0.38 -7.73
C GLY A 355 30.33 1.55 -6.78
N LEU A 356 30.44 2.79 -7.29
CA LEU A 356 30.18 4.00 -6.50
C LEU A 356 28.73 4.08 -6.03
N ILE A 357 27.76 3.87 -6.92
CA ILE A 357 26.33 3.98 -6.60
C ILE A 357 25.90 2.95 -5.54
N PRO A 358 26.25 1.64 -5.66
CA PRO A 358 26.01 0.68 -4.58
C PRO A 358 26.63 1.09 -3.24
N THR A 359 27.81 1.70 -3.25
CA THR A 359 28.46 2.17 -2.00
C THR A 359 27.70 3.33 -1.37
N ILE A 360 27.12 4.23 -2.17
CA ILE A 360 26.25 5.31 -1.68
C ILE A 360 24.94 4.75 -1.14
N ILE A 361 24.34 3.77 -1.82
CA ILE A 361 23.12 3.11 -1.35
C ILE A 361 23.35 2.46 0.01
N GLU A 362 24.43 1.68 0.20
CA GLU A 362 24.67 1.04 1.49
C GLU A 362 24.99 2.04 2.60
N ALA A 363 25.70 3.14 2.30
CA ALA A 363 25.92 4.21 3.29
C ALA A 363 24.61 4.89 3.72
N PHE A 364 23.73 5.19 2.75
CA PHE A 364 22.38 5.70 3.03
C PHE A 364 21.61 4.71 3.90
N LEU A 365 21.54 3.43 3.53
CA LEU A 365 20.80 2.43 4.29
C LEU A 365 21.34 2.25 5.71
N GLU A 366 22.67 2.26 5.90
CA GLU A 366 23.30 2.23 7.22
C GLU A 366 22.82 3.41 8.08
N ASN A 367 22.82 4.63 7.53
CA ASN A 367 22.31 5.82 8.21
C ASN A 367 20.82 5.73 8.55
N GLU A 368 20.00 5.17 7.65
CA GLU A 368 18.56 4.97 7.89
C GLU A 368 18.29 3.95 9.00
N PHE A 369 19.03 2.84 9.03
CA PHE A 369 18.96 1.84 10.11
C PHE A 369 19.41 2.43 11.44
N GLU A 370 20.53 3.16 11.48
CA GLU A 370 20.99 3.85 12.69
C GLU A 370 20.01 4.92 13.17
N GLY A 371 19.31 5.57 12.25
CA GLY A 371 18.33 6.60 12.53
C GLY A 371 17.07 6.10 13.22
N GLY A 372 16.70 4.82 13.06
CA GLY A 372 15.61 4.16 13.80
C GLY A 372 14.24 4.82 13.64
N HIS A 373 13.98 5.48 12.52
CA HIS A 373 12.76 6.29 12.30
C HIS A 373 11.72 5.60 11.41
N PHE A 374 12.10 4.52 10.71
CA PHE A 374 11.16 3.55 10.13
C PHE A 374 10.40 2.80 11.22
N LEU A 375 9.34 2.09 10.85
CA LEU A 375 8.51 1.36 11.80
C LEU A 375 9.32 0.36 12.63
N GLN A 376 9.16 0.43 13.95
CA GLN A 376 9.87 -0.38 14.94
C GLN A 376 8.92 -1.32 15.69
N PRO A 377 9.43 -2.43 16.26
CA PRO A 377 8.64 -3.27 17.16
C PRO A 377 7.91 -2.45 18.24
N GLY A 378 6.62 -2.71 18.38
CA GLY A 378 5.72 -2.00 19.30
C GLY A 378 4.99 -0.80 18.69
N ASP A 379 5.36 -0.35 17.49
CA ASP A 379 4.57 0.63 16.76
C ASP A 379 3.21 0.06 16.35
N VAL A 380 2.21 0.95 16.27
CA VAL A 380 0.87 0.61 15.77
C VAL A 380 0.54 1.51 14.59
N VAL A 381 0.34 0.89 13.44
CA VAL A 381 -0.17 1.56 12.23
C VAL A 381 -1.69 1.40 12.20
N THR A 382 -2.41 2.48 11.94
CA THR A 382 -3.86 2.46 11.75
C THR A 382 -4.21 3.15 10.45
N TYR A 383 -4.88 2.43 9.55
CA TYR A 383 -5.50 2.98 8.36
C TYR A 383 -6.98 3.20 8.63
N ARG A 384 -7.52 4.35 8.24
CA ARG A 384 -8.95 4.69 8.41
C ARG A 384 -9.51 5.24 7.12
N SER A 385 -10.79 5.00 6.90
CA SER A 385 -11.54 5.52 5.77
C SER A 385 -12.90 6.02 6.22
N THR A 386 -13.46 7.02 5.54
CA THR A 386 -14.80 7.54 5.84
C THR A 386 -15.86 6.42 5.87
N ARG A 387 -15.83 5.48 4.92
CA ARG A 387 -16.86 4.44 4.75
C ARG A 387 -16.33 3.01 4.61
N LEU A 388 -15.01 2.82 4.51
CA LEU A 388 -14.40 1.49 4.35
C LEU A 388 -13.93 0.85 5.67
N GLY A 389 -14.17 1.51 6.80
CA GLY A 389 -13.75 1.06 8.12
C GLY A 389 -12.29 1.37 8.43
N ASP A 390 -11.68 0.56 9.31
CA ASP A 390 -10.29 0.71 9.73
C ASP A 390 -9.51 -0.60 9.73
N ILE A 391 -8.20 -0.48 9.49
CA ILE A 391 -7.21 -1.55 9.63
C ILE A 391 -6.26 -1.13 10.73
N ARG A 392 -6.00 -2.02 11.69
CA ARG A 392 -5.03 -1.83 12.77
C ARG A 392 -3.98 -2.92 12.69
N ILE A 393 -2.73 -2.49 12.59
CA ILE A 393 -1.55 -3.34 12.42
C ILE A 393 -0.58 -3.09 13.57
N GLU A 394 -0.20 -4.13 14.29
CA GLU A 394 0.91 -4.08 15.25
C GLU A 394 2.22 -4.44 14.56
N VAL A 395 3.28 -3.69 14.80
CA VAL A 395 4.63 -4.05 14.36
C VAL A 395 5.24 -4.98 15.41
N ALA A 396 5.48 -6.23 15.04
CA ALA A 396 5.96 -7.30 15.92
C ALA A 396 7.48 -7.55 15.78
N GLU A 397 8.04 -8.30 16.73
CA GLU A 397 9.48 -8.68 16.79
C GLU A 397 9.84 -9.88 15.92
#